data_AF-A0A963N0N8-F1
#
_entry.id   AF-A0A963N0N8-F1
#
_cell.length_a   1.000
_cell.length_b   1.000
_cell.length_c   1.000
_cell.angle_alpha   90.00
_cell.angle_beta   90.00
_cell.angle_gamma   90.00
#
_symmetry.space_group_name_H-M   'P 1'
#
loop_
_entity.id
_entity.type
_entity.pdbx_description
1 polymer ?
#
loop_
_entity_poly.entity_id
_entity_poly.type
_entity_poly.pdbx_seq_one_letter_code
_entity_poly.pdbx_strand_id
1 'polypeptide(L)'
;GVVVGRVSDIHFDTQSYRAVVVLSLNNGFEFPKDTIASILTSGLLGEQYIGLDAGGDTKMLKAGDEIRITQSAVVLEKLIGQFLFNKASETPQGGAQ
;
A
#
# COMPACT_ATOMS: atom_id res chain seq x y z
N GLY A 1 -0.10 9.75 -10.66
CA GLY A 1 -1.49 9.28 -10.56
C GLY A 1 -2.44 10.46 -10.66
N VAL A 2 -3.75 10.21 -10.62
CA VAL A 2 -4.80 11.23 -10.54
C VAL A 2 -5.35 11.23 -9.12
N VAL A 3 -5.52 12.41 -8.52
CA VAL A 3 -6.11 12.51 -7.17
C VAL A 3 -7.62 12.33 -7.28
N VAL A 4 -8.11 11.26 -6.66
CA VAL A 4 -9.54 10.86 -6.70
C VAL A 4 -10.26 11.02 -5.36
N GLY A 5 -9.55 11.43 -4.30
CA GLY A 5 -10.12 11.54 -2.97
C GLY A 5 -9.09 11.91 -1.90
N ARG A 6 -9.48 11.79 -0.63
CA ARG A 6 -8.64 12.02 0.55
C ARG A 6 -8.95 11.04 1.67
N VAL A 7 -8.00 10.86 2.59
CA VAL A 7 -8.25 10.19 3.87
C VAL A 7 -9.03 11.14 4.76
N SER A 8 -10.17 10.69 5.27
CA SER A 8 -11.01 11.47 6.17
C SER A 8 -10.83 11.10 7.63
N ASP A 9 -10.47 9.86 7.92
CA ASP A 9 -10.27 9.37 9.28
C ASP A 9 -9.28 8.19 9.32
N ILE A 10 -8.57 8.05 10.44
CA ILE A 10 -7.72 6.91 10.76
C ILE A 10 -7.94 6.58 12.23
N HIS A 11 -8.35 5.35 12.52
CA HIS A 11 -8.53 4.89 13.89
C HIS A 11 -8.07 3.45 14.06
N PHE A 12 -7.93 3.02 15.32
CA PHE A 12 -7.59 1.65 15.67
C PHE A 12 -8.86 0.92 16.12
N ASP A 13 -9.21 -0.16 15.43
CA ASP A 13 -10.28 -1.05 15.84
C ASP A 13 -9.74 -2.04 16.89
N THR A 14 -10.22 -1.91 18.13
CA THR A 14 -9.79 -2.71 19.27
C THR A 14 -10.34 -4.14 19.27
N GLN A 15 -11.31 -4.45 18.41
CA GLN A 15 -11.85 -5.81 18.27
C GLN A 15 -11.00 -6.63 17.29
N SER A 16 -10.72 -6.05 16.12
CA SER A 16 -9.90 -6.71 15.08
C SER A 16 -8.40 -6.48 15.26
N TYR A 17 -8.00 -5.55 16.13
CA TYR A 17 -6.61 -5.10 16.34
C TYR A 17 -5.95 -4.58 15.05
N ARG A 18 -6.72 -3.89 14.22
CA ARG A 18 -6.27 -3.33 12.94
C ARG A 18 -6.46 -1.82 12.90
N ALA A 19 -5.56 -1.14 12.19
CA ALA A 19 -5.81 0.23 11.78
C ALA A 19 -6.86 0.24 10.68
N VAL A 20 -7.87 1.09 10.83
CA VAL A 20 -8.94 1.33 9.86
C VAL A 20 -8.73 2.72 9.29
N VAL A 21 -8.76 2.82 7.96
CA VAL A 21 -8.64 4.09 7.23
C VAL A 21 -9.93 4.34 6.50
N VAL A 22 -10.54 5.49 6.73
CA VAL A 22 -11.76 5.92 6.03
C VAL A 22 -11.38 6.86 4.89
N LEU A 23 -11.81 6.52 3.68
CA LEU A 23 -11.57 7.30 2.47
C LEU A 23 -12.82 8.07 2.08
N SER A 24 -12.64 9.35 1.77
CA SER A 24 -13.63 10.18 1.11
C SER A 24 -13.21 10.36 -0.36
N LEU A 25 -13.92 9.68 -1.26
CA LEU A 25 -13.68 9.74 -2.70
C LEU A 25 -14.54 10.83 -3.34
N ASN A 26 -14.00 11.51 -4.34
CA ASN A 26 -14.69 12.54 -5.10
C ASN A 26 -15.76 11.91 -5.99
N ASN A 27 -16.86 12.64 -6.20
CA ASN A 27 -17.91 12.21 -7.13
C ASN A 27 -17.35 12.08 -8.56
N GLY A 28 -17.82 11.06 -9.29
CA GLY A 28 -17.44 10.81 -10.69
C GLY A 28 -16.34 9.75 -10.88
N PHE A 29 -15.77 9.21 -9.80
CA PHE A 29 -14.88 8.05 -9.84
C PHE A 29 -15.59 6.83 -9.25
N GLU A 30 -15.64 5.75 -10.01
CA GLU A 30 -16.18 4.47 -9.58
C GLU A 30 -15.08 3.41 -9.59
N PHE A 31 -15.12 2.51 -8.60
CA PHE A 31 -14.09 1.50 -8.39
C PHE A 31 -14.73 0.11 -8.29
N PRO A 32 -14.23 -0.90 -9.02
CA PRO A 32 -14.66 -2.29 -8.88
C PRO A 32 -14.53 -2.83 -7.45
N LYS A 33 -15.34 -3.82 -7.09
CA LYS A 33 -15.35 -4.48 -5.77
C LYS A 33 -14.03 -5.16 -5.42
N ASP A 34 -13.25 -5.54 -6.41
CA ASP A 34 -11.92 -6.15 -6.29
C ASP A 34 -10.78 -5.12 -6.42
N THR A 35 -11.06 -3.83 -6.21
CA THR A 35 -10.03 -2.78 -6.12
C THR A 35 -9.04 -3.09 -5.01
N ILE A 36 -7.77 -2.82 -5.28
CA ILE A 36 -6.66 -2.99 -4.34
C ILE A 36 -6.26 -1.62 -3.81
N ALA A 37 -6.19 -1.49 -2.48
CA ALA A 37 -5.68 -0.30 -1.81
C ALA A 37 -4.27 -0.53 -1.27
N SER A 38 -3.30 0.29 -1.67
CA SER A 38 -1.89 0.12 -1.31
C SER A 38 -1.35 1.39 -0.68
N ILE A 39 -0.64 1.30 0.45
CA ILE A 39 0.07 2.45 1.01
C ILE A 39 1.41 2.60 0.29
N LEU A 40 1.60 3.73 -0.37
CA LEU A 40 2.75 4.03 -1.22
C LEU A 40 3.44 5.31 -0.73
N THR A 41 4.72 5.46 -1.05
CA THR A 41 5.50 6.68 -0.77
C THR A 41 5.81 7.39 -2.07
N SER A 42 5.65 8.71 -2.08
CA SER A 42 6.05 9.54 -3.22
C SER A 42 7.58 9.58 -3.34
N GLY A 43 8.13 8.82 -4.27
CA GLY A 43 9.58 8.65 -4.38
C GLY A 43 10.16 7.92 -3.17
N LEU A 44 11.41 8.24 -2.79
CA LEU A 44 12.09 7.55 -1.69
C LEU A 44 11.68 8.10 -0.30
N LEU A 45 11.41 9.40 -0.20
CA LEU A 45 11.26 10.13 1.08
C LEU A 45 10.09 11.12 1.08
N GLY A 46 9.21 11.07 0.08
CA GLY A 46 8.06 11.97 0.03
C GLY A 46 6.96 11.55 1.00
N GLU A 47 5.81 12.20 0.84
CA GLU A 47 4.61 11.88 1.59
C GLU A 47 4.07 10.48 1.25
N GLN A 48 3.36 9.89 2.21
CA GLN A 48 2.62 8.65 1.98
C GLN A 48 1.24 8.95 1.41
N TYR A 49 0.78 8.09 0.51
CA TYR A 49 -0.56 8.15 -0.08
C TYR A 49 -1.11 6.75 -0.27
N ILE A 50 -2.41 6.66 -0.53
CA ILE A 50 -3.08 5.40 -0.87
C ILE A 50 -3.26 5.34 -2.38
N GLY A 51 -2.62 4.35 -3.01
CA GLY A 51 -2.88 3.97 -4.39
C GLY A 51 -4.12 3.07 -4.45
N LEU A 52 -4.99 3.32 -5.44
CA LEU A 52 -6.13 2.48 -5.74
C LEU A 52 -5.95 1.89 -7.14
N ASP A 53 -5.78 0.58 -7.21
CA ASP A 53 -5.71 -0.16 -8.49
C ASP A 53 -7.04 -0.86 -8.73
N ALA A 54 -7.75 -0.44 -9.76
CA ALA A 54 -9.03 -1.02 -10.14
C ALA A 54 -8.85 -2.45 -10.64
N GLY A 55 -9.67 -3.36 -10.13
CA GLY A 55 -9.75 -4.73 -10.62
C GLY A 55 -10.68 -4.86 -11.84
N GLY A 56 -11.19 -6.07 -12.04
CA GLY A 56 -12.03 -6.43 -13.19
C GLY A 56 -13.47 -6.78 -12.83
N ASP A 57 -13.89 -6.65 -11.57
CA ASP A 57 -15.25 -6.97 -11.17
C ASP A 57 -16.26 -6.02 -11.83
N THR A 58 -17.33 -6.60 -12.36
CA THR A 58 -18.50 -5.87 -12.88
C THR A 58 -19.25 -5.08 -11.81
N LYS A 59 -19.11 -5.46 -10.53
CA LYS A 59 -19.75 -4.79 -9.41
C LYS A 59 -18.86 -3.67 -8.88
N MET A 60 -19.45 -2.49 -8.67
CA MET A 60 -18.75 -1.34 -8.10
C MET A 60 -18.90 -1.26 -6.58
N LEU A 61 -17.89 -0.68 -5.93
CA LEU A 61 -17.95 -0.22 -4.55
C LEU A 61 -18.96 0.92 -4.41
N LYS A 62 -19.66 0.93 -3.28
CA LYS A 62 -20.64 1.94 -2.87
C LYS A 62 -20.14 2.63 -1.60
N ALA A 63 -20.76 3.76 -1.28
CA ALA A 63 -20.49 4.46 -0.04
C ALA A 63 -20.71 3.53 1.17
N GLY A 64 -19.73 3.49 2.07
CA GLY A 64 -19.74 2.62 3.26
C GLY A 64 -19.24 1.20 3.01
N ASP A 65 -18.89 0.83 1.76
CA ASP A 65 -18.24 -0.44 1.51
C ASP A 65 -16.77 -0.45 1.97
N GLU A 66 -16.30 -1.65 2.31
CA GLU A 66 -14.90 -1.91 2.67
C GLU A 66 -14.11 -2.44 1.46
N ILE A 67 -12.91 -1.89 1.25
CA ILE A 67 -11.93 -2.45 0.32
C ILE A 67 -11.24 -3.65 1.00
N ARG A 68 -11.45 -4.85 0.46
CA ARG A 68 -10.98 -6.10 1.09
C ARG A 68 -9.53 -6.45 0.78
N ILE A 69 -8.99 -5.94 -0.32
CA ILE A 69 -7.65 -6.26 -0.79
C ILE A 69 -6.76 -5.06 -0.48
N THR A 70 -5.94 -5.18 0.55
CA THR A 70 -5.06 -4.09 1.02
C THR A 70 -3.61 -4.52 1.04
N GLN A 71 -2.69 -3.62 0.68
CA GLN A 71 -1.25 -3.82 0.77
C GLN A 71 -0.61 -2.78 1.67
N SER A 72 0.15 -3.25 2.65
CA SER A 72 0.89 -2.38 3.57
C SER A 72 2.06 -1.68 2.88
N ALA A 73 2.42 -0.52 3.39
CA ALA A 73 3.67 0.13 3.01
C ALA A 73 4.86 -0.77 3.30
N VAL A 74 5.87 -0.67 2.44
CA VAL A 74 7.17 -1.30 2.72
C VAL A 74 7.94 -0.44 3.70
N VAL A 75 8.44 -1.05 4.77
CA VAL A 75 9.32 -0.40 5.76
C VAL A 75 10.71 -0.27 5.15
N LEU A 76 11.19 0.96 4.94
CA LEU A 76 12.45 1.24 4.25
C LEU A 76 13.65 0.58 4.94
N GLU A 77 13.65 0.58 6.27
CA GLU A 77 14.68 -0.03 7.11
C GLU A 77 14.80 -1.52 6.84
N LYS A 78 13.66 -2.20 6.62
CA LYS A 78 13.64 -3.62 6.27
C LYS A 78 14.28 -3.87 4.91
N LEU A 79 14.04 -2.99 3.93
CA LEU A 79 14.65 -3.07 2.60
C LEU A 79 16.17 -2.86 2.66
N ILE A 80 16.62 -1.84 3.40
CA ILE A 80 18.06 -1.56 3.55
C ILE A 80 18.74 -2.73 4.26
N GLY A 81 18.14 -3.24 5.34
CA GLY A 81 18.67 -4.41 6.05
C GLY A 81 18.79 -5.64 5.14
N GLN A 82 17.76 -5.93 4.34
CA GLN A 82 17.79 -7.03 3.37
C GLN A 82 18.86 -6.82 2.29
N PHE A 83 19.01 -5.60 1.78
CA PHE A 83 20.05 -5.27 0.80
C PHE A 83 21.45 -5.48 1.36
N LEU A 84 21.75 -4.96 2.54
CA LEU A 84 23.05 -5.12 3.20
C LEU A 84 23.36 -6.59 3.49
N PHE A 85 22.37 -7.35 3.95
CA PHE A 85 22.51 -8.79 4.18
C PHE A 85 22.83 -9.56 2.89
N ASN A 86 22.11 -9.26 1.81
CA ASN A 86 22.36 -9.88 0.50
C ASN A 86 23.77 -9.55 -0.01
N LYS A 87 24.24 -8.30 0.18
CA LYS A 87 25.61 -7.89 -0.18
C LYS A 87 26.69 -8.52 0.68
N ALA A 88 26.45 -8.71 1.98
CA ALA A 88 27.37 -9.43 2.86
C ALA A 88 27.43 -10.93 2.53
N SER A 89 26.34 -11.51 2.00
CA SER A 89 26.25 -12.91 1.59
C SER A 89 26.91 -13.19 0.23
N GLU A 90 27.11 -12.16 -0.60
CA GLU A 90 27.97 -12.21 -1.79
C GLU A 90 29.45 -12.28 -1.37
N THR A 91 29.91 -13.45 -0.89
CA THR A 91 31.36 -13.69 -0.70
C THR A 91 31.98 -13.99 -2.07
N PRO A 92 33.10 -13.37 -2.48
CA PRO A 92 33.76 -13.68 -3.75
C PRO A 92 34.30 -15.12 -3.72
N GLN A 93 33.60 -16.04 -4.38
CA GLN A 93 34.17 -17.29 -4.83
C GLN A 93 35.13 -17.00 -5.99
N GLY A 94 36.38 -16.67 -5.68
CA GLY A 94 37.42 -16.53 -6.69
C GLY A 94 38.62 -15.74 -6.22
N GLY A 95 39.62 -16.44 -5.66
CA GLY A 95 40.92 -15.82 -5.39
C GLY A 95 41.78 -16.56 -4.36
N ALA A 96 42.06 -17.85 -4.58
CA ALA A 96 43.26 -18.51 -4.05
C ALA A 96 43.38 -19.93 -4.66
N GLN A 97 44.02 -20.02 -5.83
CA GLN A 97 44.80 -21.18 -6.27
C GLN A 97 46.10 -20.67 -6.86
#